data_AF-A0A5F9C3L3-F1
#
_entry.id   AF-A0A5F9C3L3-F1
#
_cell.length_a   1.000
_cell.length_b   1.000
_cell.length_c   1.000
_cell.angle_alpha   90.00
_cell.angle_beta   90.00
_cell.angle_gamma   90.00
#
_symmetry.space_group_name_H-M   'P 1'
#
loop_
_entity.id
_entity.type
_entity.pdbx_description
1 polymer ?
#
loop_
_entity_poly.entity_id
_entity_poly.type
_entity_poly.pdbx_seq_one_letter_code
_entity_poly.pdbx_strand_id
1 'polypeptide(L)'
;MRQVGGRLQPRRRLAIRVQCCQGFRCLGQTAKPAAELVNCPKSQIPQDGGFKMTNEEPLPKKVRLSETDFKVMARDELILRWKQYEAYVQALEGKYTDLNSNDVTGLRESEEKLKQQQQESARRENILVMRLATKEQEMQECTTQIQYLKQVQQPSVAQLRSTMVDPAINLFFLKMKGELEQTKDKLEQAQNELSAWKFTPDRGLMPSDYSEEVATSETSPSKTCRHLRNVSV
;
A
#
# COMPACT_ATOMS: atom_id res chain seq x y z
N MET A 1 -12.92 20.93 48.63
CA MET A 1 -11.62 20.98 47.93
C MET A 1 -11.43 19.68 47.14
N ARG A 2 -11.86 19.61 45.87
CA ARG A 2 -11.55 18.52 44.94
C ARG A 2 -10.71 19.12 43.82
N GLN A 3 -9.45 18.71 43.71
CA GLN A 3 -8.59 19.08 42.59
C GLN A 3 -8.79 18.09 41.44
N VAL A 4 -9.06 18.63 40.25
CA VAL A 4 -9.18 17.92 38.98
C VAL A 4 -7.82 17.97 38.30
N GLY A 5 -7.12 16.83 38.22
CA GLY A 5 -5.80 16.72 37.58
C GLY A 5 -5.91 16.02 36.23
N GLY A 6 -6.16 16.77 35.16
CA GLY A 6 -6.06 16.29 33.78
C GLY A 6 -4.61 16.31 33.29
N ARG A 7 -4.02 15.15 33.00
CA ARG A 7 -2.75 15.05 32.26
C ARG A 7 -3.04 14.83 30.78
N LEU A 8 -2.85 15.88 29.97
CA LEU A 8 -2.76 15.77 28.52
C LEU A 8 -1.43 15.10 28.14
N GLN A 9 -1.53 14.04 27.32
CA GLN A 9 -0.43 13.37 26.65
C GLN A 9 0.21 14.30 25.58
N PRO A 10 1.54 14.32 25.42
CA PRO A 10 2.18 15.05 24.33
C PRO A 10 2.11 14.26 23.02
N ARG A 11 1.44 14.86 22.02
CA ARG A 11 1.45 14.41 20.62
C ARG A 11 2.88 14.41 20.08
N ARG A 12 3.39 13.23 19.73
CA ARG A 12 4.62 13.07 18.94
C ARG A 12 4.41 13.72 17.57
N ARG A 13 5.12 14.82 17.31
CA ARG A 13 5.22 15.42 15.97
C ARG A 13 5.97 14.45 15.07
N LEU A 14 5.27 13.86 14.09
CA LEU A 14 5.90 13.11 13.02
C LEU A 14 6.61 14.11 12.10
N ALA A 15 7.94 14.08 12.08
CA ALA A 15 8.74 14.87 11.17
C ALA A 15 8.58 14.32 9.75
N ILE A 16 7.86 15.05 8.89
CA ILE A 16 7.83 14.76 7.45
C ILE A 16 9.13 15.31 6.87
N ARG A 17 10.09 14.40 6.68
CA ARG A 17 11.32 14.67 5.94
C ARG A 17 10.93 14.68 4.46
N VAL A 18 10.75 15.88 3.90
CA VAL A 18 10.60 16.07 2.44
C VAL A 18 11.93 15.72 1.80
N GLN A 19 12.09 14.46 1.38
CA GLN A 19 13.24 14.02 0.63
C GLN A 19 13.06 14.49 -0.82
N CYS A 20 13.80 15.54 -1.16
CA CYS A 20 13.90 16.13 -2.47
C CYS A 20 14.27 15.07 -3.53
N CYS A 21 13.60 15.15 -4.68
CA CYS A 21 13.73 14.33 -5.86
C CYS A 21 15.19 14.06 -6.27
N GLN A 22 15.66 12.82 -6.14
CA GLN A 22 16.74 12.30 -6.97
C GLN A 22 16.53 10.79 -7.20
N GLY A 23 16.21 10.44 -8.45
CA GLY A 23 16.47 9.12 -9.03
C GLY A 23 15.47 8.01 -8.69
N PHE A 24 14.48 7.79 -9.55
CA PHE A 24 13.91 6.46 -9.73
C PHE A 24 14.09 6.01 -11.18
N ARG A 25 15.01 5.05 -11.32
CA ARG A 25 15.24 4.25 -12.51
C ARG A 25 14.13 3.20 -12.54
N CYS A 26 13.13 3.36 -13.41
CA CYS A 26 12.04 2.39 -13.54
C CYS A 26 12.54 1.12 -14.27
N LEU A 27 12.53 -0.01 -13.58
CA LEU A 27 12.53 -1.34 -14.18
C LEU A 27 11.07 -1.74 -14.47
N GLY A 28 10.83 -2.23 -15.68
CA GLY A 28 9.51 -2.33 -16.30
C GLY A 28 8.61 -3.46 -15.82
N GLN A 29 7.33 -3.37 -16.20
CA GLN A 29 6.64 -4.31 -17.09
C GLN A 29 5.19 -3.86 -17.41
N THR A 30 4.94 -3.75 -18.73
CA THR A 30 3.72 -4.07 -19.51
C THR A 30 2.32 -3.55 -19.11
N ALA A 31 1.85 -2.62 -19.98
CA ALA A 31 0.63 -2.71 -20.79
C ALA A 31 -0.64 -1.88 -20.42
N LYS A 32 -0.82 -0.83 -21.24
CA LYS A 32 -2.03 -0.21 -21.82
C LYS A 32 -2.75 0.94 -21.09
N PRO A 33 -3.34 1.89 -21.87
CA PRO A 33 -3.22 3.30 -21.57
C PRO A 33 -4.56 3.92 -21.17
N ALA A 34 -4.62 4.53 -19.99
CA ALA A 34 -5.60 5.58 -19.72
C ALA A 34 -4.92 6.91 -20.07
N ALA A 35 -5.00 7.26 -21.35
CA ALA A 35 -4.68 8.58 -21.84
C ALA A 35 -5.78 9.53 -21.37
N GLU A 36 -5.65 10.06 -20.16
CA GLU A 36 -6.30 11.30 -19.79
C GLU A 36 -5.20 12.22 -19.23
N LEU A 37 -4.85 13.17 -20.10
CA LEU A 37 -3.78 14.14 -19.96
C LEU A 37 -3.98 14.92 -18.66
N VAL A 38 -3.31 14.50 -17.58
CA VAL A 38 -2.77 15.47 -16.63
C VAL A 38 -1.69 16.21 -17.38
N ASN A 39 -2.12 17.24 -18.10
CA ASN A 39 -1.25 18.26 -18.64
C ASN A 39 -0.62 18.94 -17.41
N CYS A 40 0.46 18.35 -16.89
CA CYS A 40 1.41 19.10 -16.09
C CYS A 40 1.90 20.18 -17.05
N PRO A 41 1.57 21.47 -16.85
CA PRO A 41 2.26 22.49 -17.60
C PRO A 41 3.71 22.28 -17.26
N LYS A 42 4.53 21.93 -18.27
CA LYS A 42 5.97 22.03 -18.18
C LYS A 42 6.20 23.39 -17.54
N SER A 43 6.64 23.39 -16.28
CA SER A 43 7.29 24.56 -15.73
C SER A 43 8.50 24.72 -16.64
N GLN A 44 8.32 25.54 -17.68
CA GLN A 44 9.40 26.24 -18.31
C GLN A 44 10.06 26.98 -17.15
N ILE A 45 11.03 26.32 -16.53
CA ILE A 45 12.17 27.01 -15.94
C ILE A 45 12.58 27.95 -17.07
N PRO A 46 12.46 29.28 -16.91
CA PRO A 46 12.98 30.17 -17.91
C PRO A 46 14.48 29.89 -17.97
N GLN A 47 14.90 29.14 -18.98
CA GLN A 47 16.29 29.10 -19.39
C GLN A 47 16.56 30.40 -20.12
N ASP A 48 16.61 31.50 -19.38
CA ASP A 48 17.28 32.71 -19.85
C ASP A 48 17.59 33.65 -18.68
N GLY A 49 18.28 33.11 -17.68
CA GLY A 49 19.16 33.88 -16.82
C GLY A 49 20.54 33.91 -17.45
N GLY A 50 20.65 34.26 -18.73
CA GLY A 50 21.92 34.64 -19.31
C GLY A 50 22.48 35.75 -18.45
N PHE A 51 23.47 35.41 -17.62
CA PHE A 51 24.28 36.39 -16.90
C PHE A 51 24.98 37.20 -17.98
N LYS A 52 24.31 38.25 -18.47
CA LYS A 52 24.92 39.22 -19.35
C LYS A 52 26.08 39.76 -18.54
N MET A 53 27.29 39.39 -18.95
CA MET A 53 28.49 40.13 -18.62
C MET A 53 28.20 41.55 -19.06
N THR A 54 27.72 42.39 -18.13
CA THR A 54 27.67 43.81 -18.38
C THR A 54 29.12 44.17 -18.61
N ASN A 55 29.43 44.67 -19.81
CA ASN A 55 30.67 45.36 -20.09
C ASN A 55 30.64 46.60 -19.18
N GLU A 56 31.00 46.39 -17.92
CA GLU A 56 31.10 47.43 -16.92
C GLU A 56 32.24 48.34 -17.36
N GLU A 57 31.88 49.54 -17.79
CA GLU A 57 32.84 50.62 -17.98
C GLU A 57 33.65 50.78 -16.69
N PRO A 58 35.00 50.83 -16.76
CA PRO A 58 35.82 50.83 -15.56
C PRO A 58 35.43 52.00 -14.66
N LEU A 59 34.94 51.69 -13.46
CA LEU A 59 34.56 52.68 -12.48
C LEU A 59 35.68 53.72 -12.31
N PRO A 60 35.36 55.03 -12.28
CA PRO A 60 36.33 56.05 -11.96
C PRO A 60 37.07 55.67 -10.66
N LYS A 61 38.40 55.85 -10.63
CA LYS A 61 39.17 55.48 -9.44
C LYS A 61 38.92 56.51 -8.33
N LYS A 62 38.69 56.04 -7.10
CA LYS A 62 38.55 56.92 -5.93
C LYS A 62 39.83 57.73 -5.73
N VAL A 63 39.75 59.02 -5.97
CA VAL A 63 40.84 59.96 -5.67
C VAL A 63 40.97 60.10 -4.15
N ARG A 64 42.19 60.00 -3.64
CA ARG A 64 42.54 60.33 -2.25
C ARG A 64 43.56 61.45 -2.24
N LEU A 65 43.29 62.49 -1.46
CA LEU A 65 44.20 63.61 -1.23
C LEU A 65 44.56 63.64 0.25
N SER A 66 45.83 63.84 0.53
CA SER A 66 46.38 64.03 1.88
C SER A 66 46.47 65.52 2.22
N GLU A 67 46.60 65.86 3.50
CA GLU A 67 46.67 67.26 3.95
C GLU A 67 47.85 68.04 3.35
N THR A 68 48.95 67.36 3.03
CA THR A 68 50.10 67.94 2.33
C THR A 68 49.80 68.30 0.89
N ASP A 69 48.94 67.53 0.21
CA ASP A 69 48.59 67.78 -1.20
C ASP A 69 47.82 69.10 -1.35
N PHE A 70 46.97 69.45 -0.37
CA PHE A 70 46.24 70.72 -0.37
C PHE A 70 47.15 71.95 -0.24
N LYS A 71 48.34 71.80 0.34
CA LYS A 71 49.31 72.89 0.52
C LYS A 71 50.26 73.05 -0.67
N VAL A 72 50.46 71.99 -1.45
CA VAL A 72 51.49 71.93 -2.50
C VAL A 72 50.89 71.97 -3.91
N MET A 73 49.64 71.54 -4.10
CA MET A 73 48.99 71.51 -5.41
C MET A 73 48.46 72.88 -5.86
N ALA A 74 48.54 73.13 -7.16
CA ALA A 74 47.91 74.29 -7.77
C ALA A 74 46.37 74.17 -7.74
N ARG A 75 45.70 75.32 -7.73
CA ARG A 75 44.23 75.41 -7.70
C ARG A 75 43.55 74.59 -8.79
N ASP A 76 44.10 74.59 -10.00
CA ASP A 76 43.51 73.90 -11.14
C ASP A 76 43.61 72.37 -11.03
N GLU A 77 44.69 71.88 -10.42
CA GLU A 77 44.87 70.45 -10.14
C GLU A 77 43.88 69.97 -9.07
N LEU A 78 43.63 70.78 -8.03
CA LEU A 78 42.61 70.53 -7.01
C LEU A 78 41.22 70.43 -7.63
N ILE A 79 40.87 71.35 -8.55
CA ILE A 79 39.59 71.32 -9.28
C ILE A 79 39.48 70.04 -10.12
N LEU A 80 40.55 69.63 -10.80
CA LEU A 80 40.55 68.40 -11.60
C LEU A 80 40.32 67.16 -10.72
N ARG A 81 40.98 67.08 -9.57
CA ARG A 81 40.84 65.97 -8.60
C ARG A 81 39.45 65.94 -7.97
N TRP A 82 38.86 67.09 -7.67
CA TRP A 82 37.50 67.18 -7.17
C TRP A 82 36.48 66.71 -8.22
N LYS A 83 36.60 67.13 -9.48
CA LYS A 83 35.74 66.64 -10.58
C LYS A 83 35.83 65.12 -10.77
N GLN A 84 37.03 64.55 -10.63
CA GLN A 84 37.21 63.09 -10.66
C GLN A 84 36.52 62.39 -9.48
N TYR A 85 36.53 63.01 -8.30
CA TYR A 85 35.82 62.48 -7.13
C TYR A 85 34.30 62.58 -7.30
N GLU A 86 33.78 63.70 -7.82
CA GLU A 86 32.34 63.83 -8.14
C GLU A 86 31.90 62.77 -9.15
N ALA A 87 32.67 62.57 -10.22
CA ALA A 87 32.38 61.52 -11.22
C ALA A 87 32.36 60.11 -10.60
N TYR A 88 33.27 59.84 -9.66
CA TYR A 88 33.27 58.58 -8.91
C TYR A 88 32.03 58.42 -8.03
N VAL A 89 31.64 59.47 -7.29
CA VAL A 89 30.43 59.45 -6.44
C VAL A 89 29.18 59.24 -7.29
N GLN A 90 29.04 59.99 -8.38
CA GLN A 90 27.91 59.85 -9.31
C GLN A 90 27.82 58.45 -9.90
N ALA A 91 28.95 57.84 -10.26
CA ALA A 91 28.99 56.47 -10.75
C ALA A 91 28.58 55.44 -9.68
N LEU A 92 28.97 55.65 -8.41
CA LEU A 92 28.53 54.78 -7.31
C LEU A 92 27.04 54.93 -7.00
N GLU A 93 26.53 56.15 -7.01
CA GLU A 93 25.11 56.44 -6.78
C GLU A 93 24.24 55.82 -7.88
N GLY A 94 24.66 55.95 -9.16
CA GLY A 94 24.00 55.29 -10.29
C GLY A 94 23.95 53.77 -10.13
N LYS A 95 25.08 53.14 -9.78
CA LYS A 95 25.12 51.69 -9.52
C LYS A 95 24.23 51.27 -8.36
N TYR A 96 24.18 52.06 -7.30
CA TYR A 96 23.30 51.79 -6.16
C TYR A 96 21.83 51.84 -6.56
N THR A 97 21.43 52.85 -7.35
CA THR A 97 20.05 52.95 -7.85
C THR A 97 19.68 51.80 -8.78
N ASP A 98 20.60 51.38 -9.66
CA ASP A 98 20.37 50.29 -10.61
C ASP A 98 20.20 48.94 -9.89
N LEU A 99 21.09 48.65 -8.93
CA LEU A 99 21.01 47.46 -8.08
C LEU A 99 19.72 47.43 -7.26
N ASN A 100 19.34 48.56 -6.66
CA ASN A 100 18.16 48.63 -5.80
C ASN A 100 16.85 48.51 -6.59
N SER A 101 16.79 49.11 -7.79
CA SER A 101 15.57 49.08 -8.61
C SER A 101 15.34 47.71 -9.24
N ASN A 102 16.34 47.17 -9.95
CA ASN A 102 16.15 46.00 -10.80
C ASN A 102 16.38 44.68 -10.07
N ASP A 103 17.50 44.56 -9.37
CA ASP A 103 17.90 43.28 -8.79
C ASP A 103 17.13 42.98 -7.50
N VAL A 104 17.04 43.94 -6.58
CA VAL A 104 16.35 43.70 -5.29
C VAL A 104 14.85 43.51 -5.49
N THR A 105 14.21 44.35 -6.32
CA THR A 105 12.77 44.22 -6.61
C THR A 105 12.47 42.97 -7.40
N GLY A 106 13.24 42.69 -8.46
CA GLY A 106 13.06 41.50 -9.29
C GLY A 106 13.26 40.20 -8.50
N LEU A 107 14.27 40.15 -7.63
CA LEU A 107 14.50 39.00 -6.75
C LEU A 107 13.32 38.79 -5.79
N ARG A 108 12.81 39.84 -5.16
CA ARG A 108 11.64 39.76 -4.27
C ARG A 108 10.40 39.22 -5.00
N GLU A 109 10.09 39.74 -6.18
CA GLU A 109 8.96 39.25 -6.98
C GLU A 109 9.15 37.78 -7.40
N SER A 110 10.38 37.40 -7.76
CA SER A 110 10.70 36.02 -8.12
C SER A 110 10.57 35.06 -6.94
N GLU A 111 11.00 35.48 -5.75
CA GLU A 111 10.86 34.73 -4.50
C GLU A 111 9.38 34.52 -4.16
N GLU A 112 8.56 35.57 -4.26
CA GLU A 112 7.13 35.50 -4.01
C GLU A 112 6.42 34.57 -5.01
N LYS A 113 6.76 34.65 -6.30
CA LYS A 113 6.24 33.72 -7.33
C LYS A 113 6.62 32.28 -7.04
N LEU A 114 7.88 32.02 -6.67
CA LEU A 114 8.35 30.67 -6.34
C LEU A 114 7.61 30.12 -5.12
N LYS A 115 7.40 30.95 -4.10
CA LYS A 115 6.67 30.59 -2.88
C LYS A 115 5.21 30.26 -3.18
N GLN A 116 4.54 31.03 -4.04
CA GLN A 116 3.18 30.75 -4.49
C GLN A 116 3.10 29.43 -5.27
N GLN A 117 4.04 29.18 -6.19
CA GLN A 117 4.12 27.91 -6.92
C GLN A 117 4.34 26.73 -5.99
N GLN A 118 5.20 26.86 -4.99
CA GLN A 118 5.44 25.81 -4.00
C GLN A 118 4.18 25.53 -3.19
N GLN A 119 3.47 26.57 -2.73
CA GLN A 119 2.23 26.42 -1.97
C GLN A 119 1.14 25.74 -2.79
N GLU A 120 0.99 26.12 -4.07
CA GLU A 120 0.03 25.51 -4.98
C GLU A 120 0.39 24.05 -5.28
N SER A 121 1.67 23.73 -5.48
CA SER A 121 2.15 22.35 -5.64
C SER A 121 1.84 21.51 -4.40
N ALA A 122 2.13 22.02 -3.20
CA ALA A 122 1.83 21.33 -1.95
C ALA A 122 0.31 21.14 -1.74
N ARG A 123 -0.51 22.11 -2.13
CA ARG A 123 -1.97 21.97 -2.11
C ARG A 123 -2.44 20.85 -3.02
N ARG A 124 -1.92 20.78 -4.26
CA ARG A 124 -2.25 19.72 -5.22
C ARG A 124 -1.82 18.34 -4.70
N GLU A 125 -0.62 18.24 -4.16
CA GLU A 125 -0.11 17.00 -3.56
C GLU A 125 -1.02 16.51 -2.43
N ASN A 126 -1.43 17.39 -1.50
CA ASN A 126 -2.34 17.03 -0.42
C ASN A 126 -3.69 16.48 -0.92
N ILE A 127 -4.23 17.06 -1.99
CA ILE A 127 -5.47 16.57 -2.61
C ILE A 127 -5.25 15.17 -3.20
N LEU A 128 -4.13 14.95 -3.88
CA LEU A 128 -3.80 13.64 -4.46
C LEU A 128 -3.62 12.58 -3.37
N VAL A 129 -2.95 12.91 -2.27
CA VAL A 129 -2.78 12.02 -1.11
C VAL A 129 -4.13 11.64 -0.52
N MET A 130 -5.02 12.61 -0.31
CA MET A 130 -6.37 12.33 0.20
C MET A 130 -7.16 11.42 -0.74
N ARG A 131 -7.14 11.70 -2.05
CA ARG A 131 -7.81 10.86 -3.06
C ARG A 131 -7.23 9.45 -3.12
N LEU A 132 -5.91 9.32 -3.02
CA LEU A 132 -5.23 8.03 -3.00
C LEU A 132 -5.66 7.22 -1.79
N ALA A 133 -5.68 7.83 -0.59
CA ALA A 133 -6.14 7.18 0.63
C ALA A 133 -7.59 6.70 0.50
N THR A 134 -8.49 7.49 -0.10
CA THR A 134 -9.86 7.05 -0.38
C THR A 134 -9.89 5.86 -1.34
N LYS A 135 -9.08 5.87 -2.41
CA LYS A 135 -9.01 4.74 -3.34
C LYS A 135 -8.42 3.48 -2.72
N GLU A 136 -7.42 3.62 -1.86
CA GLU A 136 -6.86 2.50 -1.09
C GLU A 136 -7.90 1.90 -0.14
N GLN A 137 -8.70 2.75 0.51
CA GLN A 137 -9.81 2.30 1.36
C GLN A 137 -10.88 1.55 0.55
N GLU A 138 -11.35 2.10 -0.57
CA GLU A 138 -12.32 1.45 -1.47
C GLU A 138 -11.82 0.06 -1.93
N MET A 139 -10.53 -0.07 -2.21
CA MET A 139 -9.92 -1.35 -2.61
C MET A 139 -9.90 -2.36 -1.45
N GLN A 140 -9.61 -1.91 -0.22
CA GLN A 140 -9.66 -2.75 0.99
C GLN A 140 -11.10 -3.21 1.27
N GLU A 141 -12.09 -2.34 1.11
CA GLU A 141 -13.51 -2.67 1.25
C GLU A 141 -13.95 -3.70 0.20
N CYS A 142 -13.55 -3.55 -1.06
CA CYS A 142 -13.80 -4.52 -2.11
C CYS A 142 -13.15 -5.89 -1.79
N THR A 143 -11.91 -5.88 -1.32
CA THR A 143 -11.21 -7.11 -0.89
C THR A 143 -11.96 -7.81 0.24
N THR A 144 -12.47 -7.04 1.20
CA THR A 144 -13.26 -7.56 2.33
C THR A 144 -14.58 -8.17 1.84
N GLN A 145 -15.29 -7.51 0.91
CA GLN A 145 -16.52 -8.04 0.31
C GLN A 145 -16.25 -9.34 -0.45
N ILE A 146 -15.15 -9.41 -1.22
CA ILE A 146 -14.75 -10.64 -1.93
C ILE A 146 -14.47 -11.77 -0.93
N GLN A 147 -13.76 -11.50 0.17
CA GLN A 147 -13.49 -12.50 1.19
C GLN A 147 -14.78 -12.99 1.85
N TYR A 148 -15.69 -12.08 2.19
CA TYR A 148 -17.00 -12.43 2.74
C TYR A 148 -17.80 -13.31 1.77
N LEU A 149 -17.91 -12.91 0.51
CA LEU A 149 -18.62 -13.68 -0.52
C LEU A 149 -17.96 -15.05 -0.73
N LYS A 150 -16.63 -15.15 -0.73
CA LYS A 150 -15.93 -16.45 -0.82
C LYS A 150 -16.25 -17.35 0.36
N GLN A 151 -16.42 -16.82 1.57
CA GLN A 151 -16.81 -17.62 2.74
C GLN A 151 -18.26 -18.11 2.61
N VAL A 152 -19.18 -17.25 2.18
CA VAL A 152 -20.60 -17.60 1.99
C VAL A 152 -20.79 -18.57 0.82
N GLN A 153 -19.99 -18.43 -0.25
CA GLN A 153 -20.11 -19.19 -1.49
C GLN A 153 -19.25 -20.48 -1.51
N GLN A 154 -18.58 -20.84 -0.42
CA GLN A 154 -17.99 -22.16 -0.23
C GLN A 154 -18.93 -23.04 0.62
N PRO A 155 -20.06 -23.56 0.07
CA PRO A 155 -20.81 -24.58 0.77
C PRO A 155 -19.91 -25.77 1.02
N SER A 156 -19.97 -26.32 2.24
CA SER A 156 -19.26 -27.57 2.53
C SER A 156 -19.68 -28.65 1.53
N VAL A 157 -18.76 -29.56 1.19
CA VAL A 157 -19.04 -30.67 0.26
C VAL A 157 -20.30 -31.45 0.66
N ALA A 158 -20.61 -31.54 1.97
CA ALA A 158 -21.83 -32.16 2.47
C ALA A 158 -23.10 -31.34 2.14
N GLN A 159 -23.07 -30.01 2.31
CA GLN A 159 -24.18 -29.14 1.91
C GLN A 159 -24.39 -29.18 0.40
N LEU A 160 -23.30 -29.16 -0.37
CA LEU A 160 -23.32 -29.22 -1.84
C LEU A 160 -23.93 -30.54 -2.33
N ARG A 161 -23.56 -31.67 -1.71
CA ARG A 161 -24.20 -32.97 -1.94
C ARG A 161 -25.70 -32.92 -1.59
N SER A 162 -26.06 -32.36 -0.45
CA SER A 162 -27.48 -32.25 -0.05
C SER A 162 -28.32 -31.36 -0.96
N THR A 163 -27.73 -30.35 -1.61
CA THR A 163 -28.42 -29.51 -2.61
C THR A 163 -28.50 -30.15 -4.00
N MET A 164 -27.57 -31.05 -4.33
CA MET A 164 -27.55 -31.77 -5.63
C MET A 164 -28.43 -33.02 -5.63
N VAL A 165 -28.68 -33.62 -4.47
CA VAL A 165 -29.64 -34.72 -4.35
C VAL A 165 -31.04 -34.11 -4.26
N ASP A 166 -31.97 -34.62 -5.07
CA ASP A 166 -33.38 -34.25 -4.98
C ASP A 166 -33.88 -34.40 -3.52
N PRO A 167 -34.61 -33.42 -2.95
CA PRO A 167 -35.02 -33.47 -1.54
C PRO A 167 -35.81 -34.72 -1.16
N ALA A 168 -36.66 -35.24 -2.04
CA ALA A 168 -37.42 -36.45 -1.77
C ALA A 168 -36.51 -37.69 -1.82
N ILE A 169 -35.61 -37.77 -2.80
CA ILE A 169 -34.60 -38.83 -2.90
C ILE A 169 -33.66 -38.82 -1.68
N ASN A 170 -33.20 -37.64 -1.25
CA ASN A 170 -32.33 -37.49 -0.08
C ASN A 170 -33.02 -38.00 1.19
N LEU A 171 -34.31 -37.73 1.34
CA LEU A 171 -35.11 -38.22 2.47
C LEU A 171 -35.17 -39.75 2.50
N PHE A 172 -35.33 -40.40 1.34
CA PHE A 172 -35.29 -41.86 1.26
C PHE A 172 -33.91 -42.42 1.62
N PHE A 173 -32.82 -41.84 1.14
CA PHE A 173 -31.47 -42.28 1.52
C PHE A 173 -31.22 -42.14 3.03
N LEU A 174 -31.65 -41.05 3.64
CA LEU A 174 -31.54 -40.84 5.09
C LEU A 174 -32.36 -41.88 5.86
N LYS A 175 -33.58 -42.17 5.41
CA LYS A 175 -34.45 -43.16 6.03
C LYS A 175 -33.86 -44.58 5.92
N MET A 176 -33.41 -44.97 4.73
CA MET A 176 -32.76 -46.26 4.50
C MET A 176 -31.49 -46.42 5.35
N LYS A 177 -30.67 -45.38 5.47
CA LYS A 177 -29.49 -45.39 6.32
C LYS A 177 -29.85 -45.57 7.79
N GLY A 178 -30.90 -44.89 8.26
CA GLY A 178 -31.42 -45.03 9.62
C GLY A 178 -31.95 -46.44 9.91
N GLU A 179 -32.73 -47.02 8.99
CA GLU A 179 -33.24 -48.39 9.11
C GLU A 179 -32.10 -49.43 9.11
N LEU A 180 -31.06 -49.22 8.29
CA LEU A 180 -29.88 -50.07 8.26
C LEU A 180 -29.08 -50.01 9.57
N GLU A 181 -28.81 -48.82 10.10
CA GLU A 181 -28.08 -48.69 11.37
C GLU A 181 -28.91 -49.29 12.52
N GLN A 182 -30.22 -49.04 12.54
CA GLN A 182 -31.09 -49.57 13.57
C GLN A 182 -31.21 -51.11 13.54
N THR A 183 -31.15 -51.72 12.35
CA THR A 183 -31.10 -53.19 12.22
C THR A 183 -29.76 -53.75 12.64
N LYS A 184 -28.66 -53.05 12.33
CA LYS A 184 -27.32 -53.40 12.77
C LYS A 184 -27.17 -53.31 14.30
N ASP A 185 -27.70 -52.26 14.92
CA ASP A 185 -27.71 -52.11 16.39
C ASP A 185 -28.49 -53.24 17.06
N LYS A 186 -29.66 -53.61 16.52
CA LYS A 186 -30.45 -54.75 17.02
C LYS A 186 -29.72 -56.07 16.86
N LEU A 187 -29.01 -56.27 15.75
CA LEU A 187 -28.21 -57.47 15.51
C LEU A 187 -27.04 -57.54 16.49
N GLU A 188 -26.33 -56.43 16.70
CA GLU A 188 -25.23 -56.34 17.67
C GLU A 188 -25.74 -56.59 19.09
N GLN A 189 -26.88 -56.02 19.46
CA GLN A 189 -27.52 -56.27 20.75
C GLN A 189 -27.90 -57.74 20.91
N ALA A 190 -28.58 -58.34 19.94
CA ALA A 190 -28.95 -59.75 19.99
C ALA A 190 -27.71 -60.67 20.04
N GLN A 191 -26.65 -60.33 19.32
CA GLN A 191 -25.39 -61.06 19.35
C GLN A 191 -24.69 -60.91 20.71
N ASN A 192 -24.69 -59.72 21.29
CA ASN A 192 -24.15 -59.46 22.62
C ASN A 192 -24.93 -60.24 23.68
N GLU A 193 -26.26 -60.25 23.60
CA GLU A 193 -27.12 -61.07 24.45
C GLU A 193 -26.80 -62.57 24.30
N LEU A 194 -26.79 -63.13 23.09
CA LEU A 194 -26.43 -64.53 22.85
C LEU A 194 -25.02 -64.88 23.36
N SER A 195 -24.07 -63.96 23.21
CA SER A 195 -22.72 -64.14 23.73
C SER A 195 -22.70 -64.13 25.27
N ALA A 196 -23.57 -63.34 25.91
CA ALA A 196 -23.76 -63.34 27.35
C ALA A 196 -24.45 -64.63 27.84
N TRP A 197 -25.41 -65.18 27.09
CA TRP A 197 -26.05 -66.47 27.37
C TRP A 197 -25.09 -67.66 27.19
N LYS A 198 -24.10 -67.54 26.31
CA LYS A 198 -23.08 -68.56 26.07
C LYS A 198 -22.12 -68.76 27.26
N PHE A 199 -22.15 -67.89 28.27
CA PHE A 199 -21.41 -68.07 29.52
C PHE A 199 -22.13 -68.93 30.58
N THR A 200 -23.30 -69.49 30.27
CA THR A 200 -23.85 -70.59 31.08
C THR A 200 -23.09 -71.88 30.76
N PRO A 201 -22.37 -72.50 31.71
CA PRO A 201 -21.55 -73.68 31.44
C PRO A 201 -22.43 -74.92 31.28
N ASP A 202 -23.06 -75.11 30.13
CA ASP A 202 -23.60 -76.42 29.75
C ASP A 202 -22.51 -77.23 29.05
N ARG A 203 -21.59 -77.76 29.84
CA ARG A 203 -20.72 -78.87 29.45
C ARG A 203 -20.56 -79.82 30.63
N GLY A 204 -21.53 -80.71 30.76
CA GLY A 204 -21.34 -81.93 31.53
C GLY A 204 -22.63 -82.71 31.69
N LEU A 205 -22.79 -83.74 30.84
CA LEU A 205 -23.75 -84.85 30.82
C LEU A 205 -24.70 -84.74 29.61
N MET A 206 -24.78 -85.64 28.63
CA MET A 206 -24.09 -86.86 28.20
C MET A 206 -24.43 -86.99 26.70
N PRO A 207 -23.60 -87.62 25.85
CA PRO A 207 -23.92 -87.80 24.44
C PRO A 207 -24.90 -88.95 24.26
N SER A 208 -26.08 -88.69 23.70
CA SER A 208 -26.96 -89.72 23.14
C SER A 208 -27.01 -89.51 21.64
N ASP A 209 -26.55 -90.54 20.94
CA ASP A 209 -26.63 -90.70 19.50
C ASP A 209 -28.08 -90.51 19.02
N TYR A 210 -28.31 -89.58 18.11
CA TYR A 210 -29.37 -89.71 17.11
C TYR A 210 -29.03 -88.88 15.87
N SER A 211 -28.99 -89.59 14.75
CA SER A 211 -28.62 -89.16 13.41
C SER A 211 -29.51 -88.04 12.86
N GLU A 212 -28.92 -87.15 12.06
CA GLU A 212 -29.52 -86.74 10.78
C GLU A 212 -28.44 -86.12 9.88
N GLU A 213 -28.21 -86.77 8.75
CA GLU A 213 -27.43 -86.19 7.65
C GLU A 213 -28.23 -85.05 7.01
N VAL A 214 -27.69 -83.84 7.04
CA VAL A 214 -28.13 -82.76 6.14
C VAL A 214 -26.92 -82.15 5.47
N ALA A 215 -26.71 -82.65 4.25
CA ALA A 215 -26.24 -81.95 3.06
C ALA A 215 -25.23 -80.80 3.28
N THR A 216 -23.96 -81.14 3.15
CA THR A 216 -22.94 -80.22 2.66
C THR A 216 -23.27 -79.82 1.23
N SER A 217 -23.75 -78.60 1.01
CA SER A 217 -23.60 -77.92 -0.28
C SER A 217 -22.47 -76.91 -0.16
N GLU A 218 -21.33 -77.31 -0.71
CA GLU A 218 -20.28 -76.38 -1.08
C GLU A 218 -20.80 -75.41 -2.15
N THR A 219 -20.51 -74.12 -2.00
CA THR A 219 -20.09 -73.29 -3.14
C THR A 219 -19.31 -72.08 -2.64
N SER A 220 -17.99 -72.24 -2.69
CA SER A 220 -17.01 -71.14 -2.75
C SER A 220 -17.06 -70.50 -4.17
N PRO A 221 -16.12 -69.62 -4.58
CA PRO A 221 -15.84 -68.26 -4.13
C PRO A 221 -15.83 -67.27 -5.32
N SER A 222 -16.33 -66.03 -5.17
CA SER A 222 -16.11 -65.00 -6.21
C SER A 222 -14.89 -64.15 -5.88
N LYS A 223 -13.74 -64.58 -6.40
CA LYS A 223 -12.58 -63.72 -6.66
C LYS A 223 -12.79 -62.93 -7.98
N THR A 224 -12.03 -61.85 -8.11
CA THR A 224 -11.75 -61.00 -9.29
C THR A 224 -12.67 -59.78 -9.42
N CYS A 225 -12.22 -58.55 -9.74
CA CYS A 225 -10.96 -58.04 -10.30
C CYS A 225 -10.83 -56.57 -9.84
N ARG A 226 -9.71 -56.14 -9.23
CA ARG A 226 -8.51 -55.54 -9.83
C ARG A 226 -8.69 -54.08 -10.33
N HIS A 227 -7.96 -53.20 -9.64
CA HIS A 227 -7.33 -51.95 -10.09
C HIS A 227 -8.21 -50.86 -10.73
N LEU A 228 -8.16 -49.67 -10.12
CA LEU A 228 -7.45 -48.54 -10.72
C LEU A 228 -6.86 -47.65 -9.61
N ARG A 229 -5.55 -47.73 -9.47
CA ARG A 229 -4.70 -46.64 -8.98
C ARG A 229 -4.69 -45.55 -10.05
N ASN A 230 -4.80 -44.29 -9.63
CA ASN A 230 -4.17 -43.07 -10.17
C ASN A 230 -5.09 -41.87 -9.93
N VAL A 231 -4.66 -40.65 -9.63
CA VAL A 231 -3.34 -40.06 -9.37
C VAL A 231 -3.67 -38.73 -8.66
N SER A 232 -2.91 -38.40 -7.62
CA SER A 232 -2.79 -37.04 -7.13
C SER A 232 -1.74 -36.33 -7.98
N VAL A 233 -2.14 -35.31 -8.75
CA VAL A 233 -1.48 -33.99 -8.96
C VAL A 233 -2.55 -33.06 -9.51
#